data_AF-A0A925JIF8-F1
#
_entry.id   AF-A0A925JIF8-F1
#
_cell.length_a   1.000
_cell.length_b   1.000
_cell.length_c   1.000
_cell.angle_alpha   90.00
_cell.angle_beta   90.00
_cell.angle_gamma   90.00
#
_symmetry.space_group_name_H-M   'P 1'
#
loop_
_entity.id
_entity.type
_entity.pdbx_description
1 polymer ?
#
loop_
_entity_poly.entity_id
_entity_poly.type
_entity_poly.pdbx_seq_one_letter_code
_entity_poly.pdbx_strand_id
1 'polypeptide(L)'
;MKKILLMIAFIAGTISFSMAQGGGGTPEERTQRNLDRLKTTLSLNADQEAKIKAIMLSQNKSQDSIRAAAGEGADRAAIFQKLTPVREANDKKIMALLTDDQKKAYTTYLEERRQRMGGQGGGAPRPAGQ
;
A
#
# COMPACT_ATOMS: atom_id res chain seq x y z
N MET A 1 -2.28 -52.66 -6.69
CA MET A 1 -0.81 -52.47 -6.59
C MET A 1 -0.19 -52.77 -7.95
N LYS A 2 0.66 -51.85 -8.44
CA LYS A 2 1.48 -51.89 -9.68
C LYS A 2 0.64 -51.91 -10.98
N LYS A 3 0.77 -50.99 -11.94
CA LYS A 3 1.97 -50.37 -12.56
C LYS A 3 1.50 -48.99 -13.11
N ILE A 4 2.01 -47.86 -12.62
CA ILE A 4 3.19 -47.12 -13.11
C ILE A 4 2.94 -46.34 -14.42
N LEU A 5 3.04 -45.01 -14.27
CA LEU A 5 3.66 -44.01 -15.16
C LEU A 5 2.91 -43.35 -16.34
N LEU A 6 3.01 -42.01 -16.29
CA LEU A 6 3.48 -41.10 -17.36
C LEU A 6 2.57 -40.78 -18.55
N MET A 7 1.97 -39.58 -18.52
CA MET A 7 2.34 -38.42 -19.37
C MET A 7 1.25 -37.35 -19.23
N ILE A 8 1.46 -36.33 -18.40
CA ILE A 8 1.92 -35.00 -18.85
C ILE A 8 1.04 -34.48 -19.98
N ALA A 9 -0.17 -34.05 -19.61
CA ALA A 9 -0.96 -33.11 -20.41
C ALA A 9 -0.30 -31.73 -20.28
N PHE A 10 0.66 -31.49 -21.15
CA PHE A 10 1.31 -30.19 -21.33
C PHE A 10 0.41 -29.32 -22.22
N ILE A 11 0.12 -28.13 -21.71
CA ILE A 11 -0.34 -26.92 -22.41
C ILE A 11 -1.75 -26.95 -23.01
N ALA A 12 -2.67 -26.38 -22.26
CA ALA A 12 -3.53 -25.33 -22.81
C ALA A 12 -3.60 -24.21 -21.77
N GLY A 13 -3.12 -23.03 -22.17
CA GLY A 13 -2.72 -21.96 -21.28
C GLY A 13 -3.80 -21.46 -20.33
N THR A 14 -3.48 -21.47 -19.05
CA THR A 14 -4.06 -20.53 -18.11
C THR A 14 -3.08 -19.37 -17.95
N ILE A 15 -3.61 -18.19 -18.26
CA ILE A 15 -2.95 -16.89 -18.24
C ILE A 15 -2.25 -16.75 -16.89
N SER A 16 -0.92 -16.87 -16.92
CA SER A 16 -0.09 -16.52 -15.78
C SER A 16 -0.16 -15.01 -15.63
N PHE A 17 -1.07 -14.51 -14.80
CA PHE A 17 -0.92 -13.18 -14.22
C PHE A 17 0.29 -13.24 -13.30
N SER A 18 1.47 -13.02 -13.90
CA SER A 18 2.71 -12.78 -13.18
C SER A 18 2.56 -11.46 -12.41
N MET A 19 2.02 -11.53 -11.20
CA MET A 19 2.13 -10.48 -10.19
C MET A 19 3.54 -10.50 -9.60
N ALA A 20 4.53 -10.29 -10.45
CA ALA A 20 5.92 -10.14 -10.05
C ALA A 20 6.25 -8.63 -10.07
N GLN A 21 6.63 -8.14 -8.89
CA GLN A 21 7.19 -6.81 -8.61
C GLN A 21 6.22 -5.62 -8.58
N GLY A 22 5.80 -5.24 -7.36
CA GLY A 22 5.47 -3.83 -7.09
C GLY A 22 4.11 -3.50 -6.47
N GLY A 23 3.74 -4.11 -5.33
CA GLY A 23 2.71 -3.57 -4.44
C GLY A 23 1.29 -3.99 -4.79
N GLY A 24 0.83 -5.06 -4.14
CA GLY A 24 -0.37 -5.83 -4.48
C GLY A 24 -1.63 -5.04 -4.84
N GLY A 25 -2.19 -5.37 -6.01
CA GLY A 25 -3.49 -4.93 -6.51
C GLY A 25 -3.46 -3.62 -7.31
N THR A 26 -4.55 -3.35 -8.03
CA THR A 26 -4.74 -2.10 -8.81
C THR A 26 -4.77 -0.87 -7.88
N PRO A 27 -4.56 0.36 -8.40
CA PRO A 27 -4.79 1.59 -7.63
C PRO A 27 -6.16 1.63 -6.95
N GLU A 28 -7.19 1.15 -7.65
CA GLU A 28 -8.58 1.14 -7.19
C GLU A 28 -8.78 0.16 -6.03
N GLU A 29 -8.25 -1.07 -6.13
CA GLU A 29 -8.32 -2.07 -5.07
C GLU A 29 -7.53 -1.64 -3.81
N ARG A 30 -6.37 -1.02 -3.99
CA ARG A 30 -5.58 -0.45 -2.88
C ARG A 30 -6.32 0.72 -2.25
N THR A 31 -6.95 1.58 -3.06
CA THR A 31 -7.76 2.69 -2.56
C THR A 31 -8.92 2.17 -1.72
N GLN A 32 -9.67 1.19 -2.21
CA GLN A 32 -10.83 0.66 -1.50
C GLN A 32 -10.42 0.04 -0.16
N ARG A 33 -9.41 -0.84 -0.14
CA ARG A 33 -8.92 -1.47 1.10
C ARG A 33 -8.46 -0.45 2.15
N ASN A 34 -7.80 0.62 1.72
CA ASN A 34 -7.33 1.65 2.65
C ASN A 34 -8.50 2.53 3.12
N LEU A 35 -9.46 2.83 2.25
CA LEU A 35 -10.67 3.56 2.60
C LEU A 35 -11.52 2.79 3.63
N ASP A 36 -11.70 1.48 3.45
CA ASP A 36 -12.48 0.64 4.37
C ASP A 36 -11.88 0.65 5.80
N ARG A 37 -10.55 0.69 5.89
CA ARG A 37 -9.85 0.85 7.17
C ARG A 37 -10.12 2.23 7.77
N LEU A 38 -9.93 3.31 7.00
CA LEU A 38 -10.17 4.67 7.50
C LEU A 38 -11.63 4.89 7.87
N LYS A 39 -12.57 4.32 7.13
CA LYS A 39 -14.01 4.35 7.43
C LYS A 39 -14.28 3.78 8.81
N THR A 40 -13.72 2.61 9.13
CA THR A 40 -13.88 1.98 10.44
C THR A 40 -13.15 2.75 11.54
N THR A 41 -11.92 3.21 11.28
CA THR A 41 -11.10 3.91 12.28
C THR A 41 -11.64 5.30 12.64
N LEU A 42 -12.22 6.01 11.66
CA LEU A 42 -12.65 7.39 11.81
C LEU A 42 -14.17 7.56 11.81
N SER A 43 -14.92 6.47 11.69
CA SER A 43 -16.38 6.49 11.54
C SER A 43 -16.83 7.52 10.50
N LEU A 44 -16.24 7.44 9.30
CA LEU A 44 -16.50 8.40 8.22
C LEU A 44 -17.96 8.37 7.77
N ASN A 45 -18.49 9.54 7.41
CA ASN A 45 -19.78 9.63 6.72
C ASN A 45 -19.62 9.49 5.19
N ALA A 46 -20.74 9.34 4.48
CA ALA A 46 -20.74 9.10 3.03
C ALA A 46 -20.01 10.20 2.22
N ASP A 47 -20.18 11.47 2.59
CA ASP A 47 -19.54 12.59 1.90
C ASP A 47 -18.03 12.61 2.12
N GLN A 48 -17.58 12.32 3.34
CA GLN A 48 -16.16 12.19 3.67
C GLN A 48 -15.54 11.00 2.93
N GLU A 49 -16.22 9.84 2.92
CA GLU A 49 -15.78 8.65 2.20
C GLU A 49 -15.56 8.94 0.71
N ALA A 50 -16.53 9.58 0.05
CA ALA A 50 -16.44 9.89 -1.37
C ALA A 50 -15.25 10.81 -1.69
N LYS A 51 -15.05 11.88 -0.90
CA LYS A 51 -13.94 12.82 -1.08
C LYS A 51 -12.59 12.19 -0.78
N ILE A 52 -12.50 11.42 0.30
CA ILE A 52 -11.27 10.70 0.70
C ILE A 52 -10.91 9.65 -0.35
N LYS A 53 -11.88 8.91 -0.91
CA LYS A 53 -11.66 7.96 -2.01
C LYS A 53 -10.99 8.61 -3.22
N ALA A 54 -11.48 9.77 -3.64
CA ALA A 54 -10.91 10.51 -4.77
C ALA A 54 -9.46 10.96 -4.50
N ILE A 55 -9.20 11.47 -3.29
CA ILE A 55 -7.87 11.89 -2.84
C ILE A 55 -6.89 10.70 -2.87
N MET A 56 -7.29 9.56 -2.30
CA MET A 56 -6.46 8.36 -2.21
C MET A 56 -6.23 7.70 -3.57
N LEU A 57 -7.22 7.74 -4.47
CA LEU A 57 -7.06 7.24 -5.83
C LEU A 57 -6.00 8.05 -6.59
N SER A 58 -6.09 9.38 -6.50
CA SER A 58 -5.09 10.29 -7.08
C SER A 58 -3.69 10.02 -6.49
N GLN A 59 -3.61 9.85 -5.17
CA GLN A 59 -2.36 9.48 -4.51
C GLN A 59 -1.80 8.17 -5.05
N ASN A 60 -2.58 7.09 -5.11
CA ASN A 60 -2.10 5.79 -5.57
C ASN A 60 -1.60 5.84 -7.02
N LYS A 61 -2.30 6.55 -7.91
CA LYS A 61 -1.85 6.78 -9.30
C LYS A 61 -0.52 7.54 -9.36
N SER A 62 -0.36 8.57 -8.53
CA SER A 62 0.92 9.30 -8.43
C SER A 62 2.05 8.41 -7.91
N GLN A 63 1.79 7.58 -6.90
CA GLN A 63 2.79 6.66 -6.36
C GLN A 63 3.22 5.62 -7.40
N ASP A 64 2.28 5.07 -8.16
CA ASP A 64 2.61 4.13 -9.25
C ASP A 64 3.40 4.81 -10.36
N SER A 65 3.04 6.03 -10.74
CA SER A 65 3.79 6.81 -11.74
C SER A 65 5.23 7.05 -11.30
N ILE A 66 5.45 7.38 -10.02
CA ILE A 66 6.79 7.56 -9.45
C ILE A 66 7.58 6.25 -9.48
N ARG A 67 6.97 5.11 -9.14
CA ARG A 67 7.64 3.81 -9.16
C ARG A 67 7.96 3.37 -10.58
N ALA A 68 7.01 3.52 -11.51
CA ALA A 68 7.20 3.20 -12.92
C ALA A 68 8.31 4.05 -13.53
N ALA A 69 8.34 5.36 -13.24
CA ALA A 69 9.38 6.26 -13.72
C ALA A 69 10.76 6.01 -13.09
N ALA A 70 10.80 5.42 -11.89
CA ALA A 70 12.07 5.02 -11.27
C ALA A 70 12.68 3.79 -11.96
N GLY A 71 11.84 2.86 -12.43
CA GLY A 71 12.27 1.64 -13.10
C GLY A 71 12.75 0.54 -12.15
N GLU A 72 13.11 -0.61 -12.72
CA GLU A 72 13.63 -1.74 -11.98
C GLU A 72 15.04 -1.45 -11.43
N GLY A 73 15.31 -1.90 -10.20
CA GLY A 73 16.62 -1.71 -9.55
C GLY A 73 16.88 -0.30 -9.00
N ALA A 74 15.92 0.63 -9.11
CA ALA A 74 16.06 1.97 -8.58
C ALA A 74 16.26 2.01 -7.06
N ASP A 75 17.03 2.99 -6.61
CA ASP A 75 17.31 3.22 -5.19
C ASP A 75 16.01 3.45 -4.41
N ARG A 76 15.78 2.55 -3.44
CA ARG A 76 14.61 2.60 -2.56
C ARG A 76 14.58 3.88 -1.73
N ALA A 77 15.73 4.42 -1.33
CA ALA A 77 15.81 5.67 -0.59
C ALA A 77 15.36 6.85 -1.47
N ALA A 78 15.84 6.92 -2.72
CA ALA A 78 15.41 7.92 -3.69
C ALA A 78 13.91 7.84 -4.01
N ILE A 79 13.36 6.63 -4.18
CA ILE A 79 11.91 6.43 -4.36
C ILE A 79 11.16 6.90 -3.12
N PHE A 80 11.62 6.52 -1.92
CA PHE A 80 10.99 6.92 -0.67
C PHE A 80 10.95 8.45 -0.54
N GLN A 81 12.05 9.14 -0.81
CA GLN A 81 12.12 10.61 -0.79
C GLN A 81 11.11 11.26 -1.75
N LYS A 82 10.91 10.70 -2.95
CA LYS A 82 9.90 11.18 -3.90
C LYS A 82 8.46 10.91 -3.45
N LEU A 83 8.23 9.80 -2.75
CA LEU A 83 6.89 9.41 -2.28
C LEU A 83 6.47 10.12 -0.98
N THR A 84 7.41 10.53 -0.13
CA THR A 84 7.13 11.23 1.13
C THR A 84 6.25 12.47 0.96
N PRO A 85 6.60 13.46 0.10
CA PRO A 85 5.76 14.65 -0.06
C PRO A 85 4.37 14.32 -0.63
N VAL A 86 4.25 13.29 -1.47
CA VAL A 86 2.94 12.81 -1.98
C VAL A 86 2.09 12.24 -0.84
N ARG A 87 2.70 11.55 0.13
CA ARG A 87 2.01 11.05 1.33
C ARG A 87 1.59 12.19 2.25
N GLU A 88 2.49 13.11 2.56
CA GLU A 88 2.19 14.25 3.42
C GLU A 88 1.08 15.15 2.84
N ALA A 89 1.12 15.42 1.53
CA ALA A 89 0.09 16.20 0.86
C ALA A 89 -1.28 15.49 0.91
N ASN A 90 -1.29 14.16 0.75
CA ASN A 90 -2.50 13.36 0.88
C ASN A 90 -3.07 13.42 2.30
N ASP A 91 -2.22 13.26 3.32
CA ASP A 91 -2.63 13.25 4.72
C ASP A 91 -3.20 14.62 5.13
N LYS A 92 -2.60 15.73 4.66
CA LYS A 92 -3.15 17.08 4.82
C LYS A 92 -4.52 17.24 4.18
N LYS A 93 -4.72 16.73 2.97
CA LYS A 93 -6.02 16.78 2.28
C LYS A 93 -7.08 15.97 3.01
N ILE A 94 -6.73 14.81 3.57
CA ILE A 94 -7.64 14.00 4.39
C ILE A 94 -7.99 14.77 5.66
N MET A 95 -7.02 15.28 6.42
CA MET A 95 -7.26 16.04 7.66
C MET A 95 -8.21 17.23 7.47
N ALA A 96 -8.16 17.92 6.32
CA ALA A 96 -9.05 19.03 6.02
C ALA A 96 -10.53 18.64 5.88
N LEU A 97 -10.83 17.35 5.68
CA LEU A 97 -12.18 16.82 5.53
C LEU A 97 -12.75 16.21 6.83
N LEU A 98 -11.91 16.09 7.87
CA LEU A 98 -12.26 15.44 9.12
C LEU A 98 -12.80 16.44 10.14
N THR A 99 -13.69 15.98 11.01
CA THR A 99 -14.05 16.69 12.24
C THR A 99 -12.89 16.67 13.24
N ASP A 100 -12.94 17.49 14.29
CA ASP A 100 -11.83 17.58 15.24
C ASP A 100 -11.58 16.26 16.00
N ASP A 101 -12.62 15.51 16.33
CA ASP A 101 -12.46 14.19 16.96
C ASP A 101 -11.89 13.15 15.99
N GLN A 102 -12.31 13.20 14.72
CA GLN A 102 -11.73 12.34 13.68
C GLN A 102 -10.27 12.68 13.41
N LYS A 103 -9.86 13.96 13.47
CA LYS A 103 -8.45 14.36 13.34
C LYS A 103 -7.57 13.77 14.44
N LYS A 104 -8.07 13.68 15.69
CA LYS A 104 -7.34 13.01 16.78
C LYS A 104 -7.11 11.54 16.46
N ALA A 105 -8.18 10.82 16.10
CA ALA A 105 -8.09 9.41 15.72
C ALA A 105 -7.16 9.18 14.51
N TYR A 106 -7.23 10.07 13.52
CA TYR A 106 -6.36 9.99 12.34
C TYR A 106 -4.89 10.28 12.67
N THR A 107 -4.62 11.21 13.61
CA THR A 107 -3.25 11.48 14.08
C THR A 107 -2.65 10.25 14.73
N THR A 108 -3.38 9.59 15.65
CA THR A 108 -2.96 8.32 16.25
C THR A 108 -2.73 7.25 15.19
N TYR A 109 -3.62 7.12 14.21
CA TYR A 109 -3.45 6.20 13.09
C TYR A 109 -2.14 6.46 12.31
N LEU A 110 -1.81 7.72 12.03
CA LEU A 110 -0.57 8.09 11.34
C LEU A 110 0.67 7.80 12.18
N GLU A 111 0.63 8.03 13.49
CA GLU A 111 1.71 7.73 14.41
C GLU A 111 1.99 6.24 14.49
N GLU A 112 0.96 5.41 14.67
CA GLU A 112 1.09 3.94 14.65
C GLU A 112 1.68 3.46 13.33
N ARG A 113 1.22 4.03 12.21
CA ARG A 113 1.76 3.71 10.89
C ARG A 113 3.23 4.07 10.80
N ARG A 114 3.64 5.24 11.31
CA ARG A 114 5.05 5.67 11.35
C ARG A 114 5.89 4.74 12.21
N GLN A 115 5.40 4.32 13.38
CA GLN A 115 6.07 3.37 14.26
C GLN A 115 6.28 2.01 13.57
N ARG A 116 5.26 1.50 12.87
CA ARG A 116 5.37 0.25 12.10
C ARG A 116 6.38 0.34 10.94
N MET A 117 6.45 1.49 10.28
CA MET A 117 7.42 1.75 9.22
C MET A 117 8.84 1.93 9.77
N GLY A 118 9.00 2.60 10.92
CA GLY A 118 10.29 2.82 11.58
C GLY A 118 10.84 1.56 12.27
N GLY A 119 9.97 0.71 12.80
CA GLY A 119 10.35 -0.53 13.47
C GLY A 119 10.73 -1.69 12.54
N GLN A 120 10.45 -1.58 11.24
CA GLN A 120 10.73 -2.63 10.26
C GLN A 120 11.78 -2.22 9.20
N GLY A 121 12.32 -1.00 9.30
CA GLY A 121 13.34 -0.44 8.38
C GLY A 121 14.75 -0.35 8.97
N GLY A 122 14.93 -0.60 10.27
CA GLY A 122 16.24 -0.73 10.89
C GLY A 122 16.61 -2.20 11.00
N GLY A 123 17.66 -2.63 10.30
CA GLY A 123 18.28 -3.93 10.56
C GLY A 123 18.73 -4.00 12.02
N ALA A 124 17.91 -4.59 12.89
CA ALA A 124 18.41 -5.17 14.11
C ALA A 124 19.30 -6.34 13.68
N PRO A 125 20.60 -6.39 14.05
CA PRO A 125 21.39 -7.57 13.81
C PRO A 125 20.69 -8.69 14.57
N ARG A 126 20.29 -9.75 13.86
CA ARG A 126 19.95 -11.01 14.53
C ARG A 126 21.14 -11.32 15.46
N PRO A 127 20.93 -11.55 16.77
CA PRO A 127 22.03 -12.00 17.60
C PRO A 127 22.57 -13.26 16.95
N ALA A 128 23.81 -13.19 16.48
CA ALA A 128 24.53 -14.37 16.05
C ALA A 128 24.57 -15.27 17.28
N GLY A 129 23.98 -16.45 17.14
CA GLY A 129 24.03 -17.45 18.20
C GLY A 129 25.47 -17.68 18.61
N GLN A 130 25.69 -17.59 19.91
CA GLN A 130 26.71 -18.31 20.67
C GLN A 130 26.02 -18.83 21.93
#